data_AF-A0A350BDL2-F1
#
_entry.id   AF-A0A350BDL2-F1
#
_cell.length_a   1.000
_cell.length_b   1.000
_cell.length_c   1.000
_cell.angle_alpha   90.00
_cell.angle_beta   90.00
_cell.angle_gamma   90.00
#
_symmetry.space_group_name_H-M   'P 1'
#
loop_
_entity.id
_entity.type
_entity.pdbx_description
1 polymer ?
#
loop_
_entity_poly.entity_id
_entity_poly.type
_entity_poly.pdbx_seq_one_letter_code
_entity_poly.pdbx_strand_id
1 'polypeptide(L)'
;KAIAAGGSTIRTYHAAKGVDGRFQQQLFAYNRAGKPCLRCQTPLAKIKVKGRGSTFCPRCQINRSLPLVVAITGAMHAGKSTILRLASEAGYPTISSDAMVKQLYAQPASVTKVAQLLHTTFPDNRIDSKQVLDIILTDPPAKKRLEKWVHPIIKAQVLQRLKEIKAPLVFVEVPLLFDAKWDYLAHYIIGVTTSYDIQTKRIKENFAYPELALKLAATNQFAVYQNRVDELIVNDGTQKELQTMAEKAINHAVNTLIKTAESANF
;
A
#
# COMPACT_ATOMS: atom_id res chain seq x y z
N LYS A 1 31.63 -17.80 -7.60
CA LYS A 1 31.00 -17.26 -8.84
C LYS A 1 31.30 -15.78 -9.08
N ALA A 2 30.98 -14.87 -8.14
CA ALA A 2 31.20 -13.43 -8.34
C ALA A 2 32.67 -13.02 -8.58
N ILE A 3 33.62 -13.60 -7.84
CA ILE A 3 35.06 -13.34 -8.01
C ILE A 3 35.54 -13.81 -9.40
N ALA A 4 35.12 -15.00 -9.82
CA ALA A 4 35.44 -15.56 -11.14
C ALA A 4 34.85 -14.75 -12.32
N ALA A 5 33.76 -14.02 -12.09
CA ALA A 5 33.10 -13.17 -13.11
C ALA A 5 33.56 -11.70 -13.06
N GLY A 6 34.63 -11.38 -12.33
CA GLY A 6 35.18 -10.03 -12.25
C GLY A 6 34.44 -9.06 -11.32
N GLY A 7 33.56 -9.57 -10.46
CA GLY A 7 32.74 -8.75 -9.56
C GLY A 7 31.55 -8.06 -10.27
N SER A 8 30.76 -7.32 -9.49
CA SER A 8 29.55 -6.61 -9.95
C SER A 8 29.75 -5.11 -10.10
N THR A 9 30.99 -4.62 -10.13
CA THR A 9 31.29 -3.20 -9.97
C THR A 9 30.88 -2.35 -11.17
N ILE A 10 30.26 -1.20 -10.91
CA ILE A 10 29.71 -0.27 -11.90
C ILE A 10 30.69 0.89 -12.06
N ARG A 11 31.31 1.02 -13.24
CA ARG A 11 31.97 2.18 -13.88
C ARG A 11 32.96 3.09 -13.10
N THR A 12 32.92 3.20 -11.77
CA THR A 12 33.77 4.11 -10.97
C THR A 12 34.78 3.39 -10.07
N TYR A 13 34.94 2.07 -10.23
CA TYR A 13 36.04 1.34 -9.64
C TYR A 13 36.62 0.46 -10.73
N HIS A 14 37.82 0.82 -11.19
CA HIS A 14 38.58 -0.05 -12.08
C HIS A 14 38.98 -1.27 -11.25
N ALA A 15 38.44 -2.44 -11.59
CA ALA A 15 39.09 -3.69 -11.24
C ALA A 15 40.54 -3.63 -11.77
N ALA A 16 41.47 -4.31 -11.11
CA ALA A 16 42.84 -4.44 -11.59
C ALA A 16 42.85 -4.73 -13.11
N LYS A 17 43.78 -4.09 -13.84
CA LYS A 17 43.86 -4.05 -15.31
C LYS A 17 43.37 -5.35 -15.96
N GLY A 18 42.28 -5.26 -16.73
CA GLY A 18 41.86 -6.31 -17.67
C GLY A 18 40.62 -7.12 -17.29
N VAL A 19 39.95 -6.85 -16.17
CA VAL A 19 38.74 -7.59 -15.78
C VAL A 19 37.50 -6.70 -15.77
N ASP A 20 36.71 -6.73 -16.85
CA ASP A 20 35.37 -6.14 -16.84
C ASP A 20 34.43 -6.99 -15.99
N GLY A 21 33.85 -6.40 -14.93
CA GLY A 21 32.93 -7.10 -14.03
C GLY A 21 31.62 -7.48 -14.73
N ARG A 22 31.50 -8.74 -15.18
CA ARG A 22 30.31 -9.26 -15.87
C ARG A 22 29.28 -9.86 -14.93
N PHE A 23 29.54 -9.94 -13.62
CA PHE A 23 28.62 -10.57 -12.67
C PHE A 23 27.27 -9.87 -12.59
N GLN A 24 27.17 -8.58 -12.98
CA GLN A 24 25.89 -7.87 -13.09
C GLN A 24 24.89 -8.57 -14.03
N GLN A 25 25.37 -9.26 -15.07
CA GLN A 25 24.52 -10.00 -16.02
C GLN A 25 23.90 -11.25 -15.39
N GLN A 26 24.46 -11.72 -14.27
CA GLN A 26 23.97 -12.89 -13.53
C GLN A 26 23.04 -12.49 -12.37
N LEU A 27 22.88 -11.19 -12.08
CA LEU A 27 22.00 -10.71 -11.01
C LEU A 27 20.54 -10.74 -11.46
N PHE A 28 19.72 -11.53 -10.77
CA PHE A 28 18.31 -11.74 -11.13
C PHE A 28 17.39 -10.51 -10.95
N ALA A 29 17.81 -9.52 -10.15
CA ALA A 29 17.01 -8.32 -9.86
C ALA A 29 17.61 -7.00 -10.37
N TYR A 30 18.92 -6.92 -10.55
CA TYR A 30 19.61 -5.66 -10.84
C TYR A 30 19.13 -5.04 -12.16
N ASN A 31 18.85 -3.72 -12.15
CA ASN A 31 18.34 -2.94 -13.29
C ASN A 31 17.07 -3.51 -13.97
N ARG A 32 16.28 -4.31 -13.25
CA ARG A 32 15.05 -4.94 -13.76
C ARG A 32 13.78 -4.43 -13.05
N ALA A 33 13.80 -3.21 -12.52
CA ALA A 33 12.63 -2.64 -11.83
C ALA A 33 11.38 -2.66 -12.72
N GLY A 34 10.25 -3.11 -12.17
CA GLY A 34 8.99 -3.31 -12.88
C GLY A 34 8.91 -4.58 -13.74
N LYS A 35 10.04 -5.25 -14.04
CA LYS A 35 10.04 -6.52 -14.78
C LYS A 35 9.69 -7.68 -13.85
N PRO A 36 9.12 -8.79 -14.37
CA PRO A 36 8.84 -9.98 -13.56
C PRO A 36 10.12 -10.59 -12.98
N CYS A 37 10.03 -11.04 -11.73
CA CYS A 37 11.05 -11.81 -11.05
C CYS A 37 11.25 -13.16 -11.76
N LEU A 38 12.51 -13.54 -12.01
CA LEU A 38 12.84 -14.80 -12.68
C LEU A 38 12.48 -16.05 -11.85
N ARG A 39 12.22 -15.91 -10.55
CA ARG A 39 11.84 -17.01 -9.65
C ARG A 39 10.34 -17.15 -9.45
N CYS A 40 9.64 -16.04 -9.19
CA CYS A 40 8.23 -16.06 -8.79
C CYS A 40 7.31 -15.18 -9.65
N GLN A 41 7.83 -14.59 -10.74
CA GLN A 41 7.12 -13.67 -11.64
C GLN A 41 6.61 -12.35 -11.03
N THR A 42 6.64 -12.18 -9.71
CA THR A 42 6.28 -10.90 -9.05
C THR A 42 7.09 -9.74 -9.62
N PRO A 43 6.46 -8.59 -9.98
CA PRO A 43 7.17 -7.41 -10.46
C PRO A 43 8.23 -6.94 -9.46
N LEU A 44 9.45 -6.68 -9.95
CA LEU A 44 10.56 -6.26 -9.11
C LEU A 44 10.38 -4.80 -8.66
N ALA A 45 10.56 -4.55 -7.36
CA ALA A 45 10.42 -3.23 -6.76
C ALA A 45 11.75 -2.47 -6.78
N LYS A 46 11.69 -1.13 -6.85
CA LYS A 46 12.85 -0.23 -6.75
C LYS A 46 12.73 0.64 -5.51
N ILE A 47 13.74 0.58 -4.65
CA ILE A 47 13.87 1.43 -3.46
C ILE A 47 15.14 2.27 -3.54
N LYS A 48 15.25 3.27 -2.66
CA LYS A 48 16.50 3.99 -2.43
C LYS A 48 17.06 3.59 -1.07
N VAL A 49 18.29 3.11 -1.03
CA VAL A 49 19.02 2.77 0.19
C VAL A 49 20.25 3.67 0.27
N LYS A 50 20.30 4.56 1.27
CA LYS A 50 21.38 5.55 1.46
C LYS A 50 21.71 6.31 0.16
N GLY A 51 20.69 6.82 -0.52
CA GLY A 51 20.82 7.59 -1.77
C GLY A 51 21.00 6.75 -3.04
N ARG A 52 21.29 5.44 -2.95
CA ARG A 52 21.48 4.57 -4.10
C ARG A 52 20.22 3.78 -4.44
N GLY A 53 19.89 3.69 -5.72
CA GLY A 53 18.79 2.84 -6.18
C GLY A 53 19.12 1.37 -6.01
N SER A 54 18.20 0.60 -5.45
CA SER A 54 18.30 -0.86 -5.32
C SER A 54 17.02 -1.49 -5.84
N THR A 55 17.16 -2.55 -6.65
CA THR A 55 16.04 -3.34 -7.17
C THR A 55 16.03 -4.69 -6.49
N PHE A 56 14.87 -5.14 -6.02
CA PHE A 56 14.71 -6.42 -5.33
C PHE A 56 13.35 -7.04 -5.65
N CYS A 57 13.21 -8.35 -5.42
CA CYS A 57 11.92 -9.03 -5.48
C CYS A 57 11.23 -8.96 -4.11
N PRO A 58 10.07 -8.30 -3.97
CA PRO A 58 9.38 -8.19 -2.69
C PRO A 58 8.88 -9.54 -2.16
N ARG A 59 8.67 -10.52 -3.04
CA ARG A 59 8.21 -11.87 -2.66
C ARG A 59 9.35 -12.84 -2.35
N CYS A 60 10.46 -12.79 -3.09
CA CYS A 60 11.58 -13.73 -2.88
C CYS A 60 12.65 -13.21 -1.92
N GLN A 61 12.82 -11.89 -1.80
CA GLN A 61 13.85 -11.25 -0.98
C GLN A 61 13.20 -10.55 0.22
N ILE A 62 12.37 -11.30 0.96
CA ILE A 62 11.67 -10.81 2.14
C ILE A 62 12.64 -10.52 3.28
N ASN A 63 12.39 -9.43 4.02
CA ASN A 63 13.12 -9.17 5.25
C ASN A 63 12.46 -9.95 6.39
N ARG A 64 13.13 -11.01 6.86
CA ARG A 64 12.62 -11.86 7.95
C ARG A 64 12.57 -11.19 9.32
N SER A 65 13.15 -9.99 9.46
CA SER A 65 13.04 -9.20 10.70
C SER A 65 11.76 -8.36 10.77
N LEU A 66 10.91 -8.41 9.76
CA LEU A 66 9.63 -7.69 9.69
C LEU A 66 8.49 -8.69 9.52
N PRO A 67 7.28 -8.36 10.00
CA PRO A 67 6.11 -9.20 9.78
C PRO A 67 5.76 -9.30 8.29
N LEU A 68 5.17 -10.43 7.91
CA LEU A 68 4.50 -10.57 6.62
C LEU A 68 3.27 -9.66 6.60
N VAL A 69 3.09 -8.95 5.50
CA VAL A 69 2.06 -7.91 5.36
C VAL A 69 0.97 -8.41 4.42
N VAL A 70 -0.25 -8.50 4.93
CA VAL A 70 -1.45 -8.63 4.11
C VAL A 70 -2.05 -7.25 3.91
N ALA A 71 -1.96 -6.72 2.70
CA ALA A 71 -2.52 -5.42 2.38
C ALA A 71 -4.00 -5.54 1.99
N ILE A 72 -4.84 -4.68 2.56
CA ILE A 72 -6.25 -4.54 2.19
C ILE A 72 -6.38 -3.23 1.40
N THR A 73 -6.81 -3.34 0.16
CA THR A 73 -7.03 -2.22 -0.75
C THR A 73 -8.35 -2.42 -1.49
N GLY A 74 -8.84 -1.41 -2.21
CA GLY A 74 -10.15 -1.52 -2.83
C GLY A 74 -10.83 -0.20 -3.10
N ALA A 75 -11.91 -0.29 -3.88
CA ALA A 75 -12.77 0.84 -4.19
C ALA A 75 -13.30 1.50 -2.91
N MET A 76 -13.58 2.81 -2.99
CA MET A 76 -14.18 3.54 -1.88
C MET A 76 -15.52 2.89 -1.50
N HIS A 77 -15.80 2.72 -0.20
CA HIS A 77 -17.02 2.04 0.30
C HIS A 77 -17.24 0.59 -0.14
N ALA A 78 -16.20 -0.10 -0.56
CA ALA A 78 -16.28 -1.52 -0.87
C ALA A 78 -16.25 -2.44 0.37
N GLY A 79 -16.06 -1.92 1.59
CA GLY A 79 -16.07 -2.72 2.82
C GLY A 79 -14.69 -3.16 3.33
N LYS A 80 -13.62 -2.46 2.94
CA LYS A 80 -12.24 -2.71 3.43
C LYS A 80 -12.12 -2.72 4.95
N SER A 81 -12.74 -1.73 5.61
CA SER A 81 -12.74 -1.61 7.07
C SER A 81 -13.39 -2.82 7.76
N THR A 82 -14.37 -3.48 7.12
CA THR A 82 -14.96 -4.73 7.61
C THR A 82 -13.93 -5.86 7.64
N ILE A 83 -13.12 -5.99 6.59
CA ILE A 83 -12.06 -7.01 6.54
C ILE A 83 -11.00 -6.74 7.60
N LEU A 84 -10.58 -5.48 7.73
CA LEU A 84 -9.60 -5.11 8.75
C LEU A 84 -10.12 -5.39 10.16
N ARG A 85 -11.40 -5.09 10.44
CA ARG A 85 -12.04 -5.41 11.73
C ARG A 85 -12.07 -6.91 11.99
N LEU A 86 -12.50 -7.72 11.01
CA LEU A 86 -12.56 -9.18 11.15
C LEU A 86 -11.16 -9.79 11.37
N ALA A 87 -10.13 -9.28 10.70
CA ALA A 87 -8.75 -9.70 10.95
C ALA A 87 -8.31 -9.37 12.39
N SER A 88 -8.69 -8.20 12.91
CA SER A 88 -8.43 -7.83 14.30
C SER A 88 -9.16 -8.73 15.29
N GLU A 89 -10.44 -9.06 15.02
CA GLU A 89 -11.26 -9.96 15.84
C GLU A 89 -10.72 -11.39 15.85
N ALA A 90 -10.12 -11.82 14.74
CA ALA A 90 -9.39 -13.09 14.64
C ALA A 90 -8.01 -13.08 15.33
N GLY A 91 -7.63 -11.99 16.01
CA GLY A 91 -6.41 -11.88 16.80
C GLY A 91 -5.17 -11.39 16.04
N TYR A 92 -5.30 -10.97 14.78
CA TYR A 92 -4.17 -10.44 14.03
C TYR A 92 -3.94 -8.95 14.31
N PRO A 93 -2.68 -8.49 14.42
CA PRO A 93 -2.38 -7.07 14.45
C PRO A 93 -2.87 -6.38 13.17
N THR A 94 -3.40 -5.17 13.32
CA THR A 94 -3.93 -4.38 12.21
C THR A 94 -3.38 -2.96 12.20
N ILE A 95 -3.23 -2.40 11.00
CA ILE A 95 -2.84 -1.00 10.77
C ILE A 95 -3.84 -0.39 9.78
N SER A 96 -4.48 0.71 10.15
CA SER A 96 -5.32 1.50 9.23
C SER A 96 -4.64 2.81 8.85
N SER A 97 -4.37 3.00 7.56
CA SER A 97 -3.83 4.26 7.04
C SER A 97 -4.82 5.41 7.26
N ASP A 98 -6.13 5.14 7.16
CA ASP A 98 -7.17 6.16 7.39
C ASP A 98 -7.22 6.62 8.84
N ALA A 99 -7.06 5.69 9.80
CA ALA A 99 -6.95 6.05 11.21
C ALA A 99 -5.71 6.92 11.48
N MET A 100 -4.58 6.62 10.84
CA MET A 100 -3.36 7.42 10.94
C MET A 100 -3.53 8.82 10.34
N VAL A 101 -4.23 8.95 9.20
CA VAL A 101 -4.57 10.26 8.62
C VAL A 101 -5.45 11.07 9.56
N LYS A 102 -6.49 10.45 10.15
CA LYS A 102 -7.34 11.11 11.15
C LYS A 102 -6.52 11.61 12.35
N GLN A 103 -5.62 10.79 12.88
CA GLN A 103 -4.72 11.16 13.97
C GLN A 103 -3.77 12.30 13.58
N LEU A 104 -3.20 12.25 12.37
CA LEU A 104 -2.35 13.32 11.84
C LEU A 104 -3.13 14.64 11.74
N TYR A 105 -4.35 14.60 11.20
CA TYR A 105 -5.18 15.78 10.96
C TYR A 105 -5.72 16.42 12.26
N ALA A 106 -5.79 15.65 13.35
CA ALA A 106 -6.16 16.17 14.67
C ALA A 106 -5.05 17.01 15.32
N GLN A 107 -3.82 17.00 14.80
CA GLN A 107 -2.71 17.76 15.38
C GLN A 107 -2.80 19.25 15.01
N PRO A 108 -2.60 20.19 15.95
CA PRO A 108 -2.65 21.64 15.66
C PRO A 108 -1.70 22.07 14.54
N ALA A 109 -0.48 21.51 14.51
CA ALA A 109 0.49 21.79 13.45
C ALA A 109 0.02 21.37 12.05
N SER A 110 -0.79 20.30 11.97
CA SER A 110 -1.38 19.84 10.72
C SER A 110 -2.45 20.80 10.22
N VAL A 111 -3.24 21.41 11.10
CA VAL A 111 -4.26 22.40 10.72
C VAL A 111 -3.62 23.56 9.96
N THR A 112 -2.59 24.17 10.55
CA THR A 112 -1.83 25.27 9.93
C THR A 112 -1.20 24.83 8.61
N LYS A 113 -0.64 23.62 8.57
CA LYS A 113 0.05 23.13 7.38
C LYS A 113 -0.92 22.86 6.23
N VAL A 114 -2.05 22.23 6.50
CA VAL A 114 -3.07 21.93 5.49
C VAL A 114 -3.70 23.23 4.98
N ALA A 115 -4.00 24.19 5.86
CA ALA A 115 -4.51 25.51 5.48
C ALA A 115 -3.56 26.21 4.48
N GLN A 116 -2.25 26.19 4.76
CA GLN A 116 -1.23 26.72 3.87
C GLN A 116 -1.19 26.01 2.51
N LEU A 117 -1.23 24.67 2.50
CA LEU A 117 -1.12 23.87 1.26
C LEU A 117 -2.33 24.03 0.34
N LEU A 118 -3.51 24.22 0.94
CA LEU A 118 -4.79 24.36 0.25
C LEU A 118 -5.20 25.82 0.03
N HIS A 119 -4.38 26.79 0.45
CA HIS A 119 -4.66 28.23 0.37
C HIS A 119 -6.04 28.58 0.95
N THR A 120 -6.32 28.05 2.13
CA THR A 120 -7.62 28.19 2.80
C THR A 120 -7.46 28.49 4.28
N THR A 121 -8.58 28.76 4.94
CA THR A 121 -8.68 28.91 6.40
C THR A 121 -9.72 27.95 6.93
N PHE A 122 -9.44 27.34 8.07
CA PHE A 122 -10.32 26.39 8.70
C PHE A 122 -11.09 27.02 9.87
N PRO A 123 -12.39 26.73 10.02
CA PRO A 123 -13.16 27.15 11.19
C PRO A 123 -12.61 26.48 12.47
N ASP A 124 -12.68 27.19 13.59
CA ASP A 124 -12.33 26.70 14.95
C ASP A 124 -10.94 26.07 15.08
N ASN A 125 -10.00 26.43 14.22
CA ASN A 125 -8.68 25.80 14.13
C ASN A 125 -8.75 24.26 14.00
N ARG A 126 -9.73 23.74 13.25
CA ARG A 126 -9.88 22.30 12.96
C ARG A 126 -10.07 22.05 11.48
N ILE A 127 -9.38 21.06 10.93
CA ILE A 127 -9.51 20.71 9.51
C ILE A 127 -10.96 20.34 9.19
N ASP A 128 -11.58 21.12 8.31
CA ASP A 128 -12.90 20.83 7.75
C ASP A 128 -12.74 19.84 6.58
N SER A 129 -13.16 18.59 6.80
CA SER A 129 -13.04 17.53 5.80
C SER A 129 -13.88 17.79 4.54
N LYS A 130 -15.01 18.49 4.66
CA LYS A 130 -15.85 18.88 3.52
C LYS A 130 -15.14 19.94 2.69
N GLN A 131 -14.57 20.96 3.34
CA GLN A 131 -13.81 22.01 2.66
C GLN A 131 -12.54 21.46 1.99
N VAL A 132 -11.80 20.58 2.67
CA VAL A 132 -10.64 19.89 2.07
C VAL A 132 -11.09 19.11 0.83
N LEU A 133 -12.18 18.34 0.95
CA LEU A 133 -12.68 17.53 -0.15
C LEU A 133 -13.09 18.37 -1.36
N ASP A 134 -13.80 19.48 -1.14
CA ASP A 134 -14.21 20.41 -2.19
C ASP A 134 -13.01 21.00 -2.94
N ILE A 135 -11.98 21.47 -2.20
CA ILE A 135 -10.75 22.02 -2.79
C ILE A 135 -9.99 20.97 -3.60
N ILE A 136 -9.77 19.76 -3.07
CA ILE A 136 -8.97 18.74 -3.79
C ILE A 136 -9.69 18.18 -5.03
N LEU A 137 -11.02 18.30 -5.09
CA LEU A 137 -11.82 17.91 -6.26
C LEU A 137 -11.82 18.97 -7.36
N THR A 138 -11.61 20.25 -7.02
CA THR A 138 -11.65 21.38 -7.96
C THR A 138 -10.25 21.90 -8.34
N ASP A 139 -9.24 21.66 -7.51
CA ASP A 139 -7.84 22.06 -7.72
C ASP A 139 -6.90 20.83 -7.68
N PRO A 140 -6.65 20.18 -8.85
CA PRO A 140 -5.71 19.05 -8.92
C PRO A 140 -4.28 19.38 -8.45
N PRO A 141 -3.71 20.57 -8.74
CA PRO A 141 -2.48 21.02 -8.08
C PRO A 141 -2.53 21.03 -6.55
N ALA A 142 -3.60 21.51 -5.91
CA ALA A 142 -3.77 21.47 -4.45
C ALA A 142 -3.80 20.05 -3.92
N LYS A 143 -4.58 19.15 -4.55
CA LYS A 143 -4.60 17.72 -4.23
C LYS A 143 -3.19 17.14 -4.20
N LYS A 144 -2.40 17.40 -5.25
CA LYS A 144 -1.03 16.90 -5.37
C LYS A 144 -0.09 17.48 -4.30
N ARG A 145 -0.25 18.75 -3.93
CA ARG A 145 0.51 19.37 -2.82
C ARG A 145 0.19 18.68 -1.49
N LEU A 146 -1.09 18.44 -1.21
CA LEU A 146 -1.54 17.76 0.01
C LEU A 146 -1.02 16.33 0.07
N GLU A 147 -1.19 15.54 -0.98
CA GLU A 147 -0.71 14.14 -1.07
C GLU A 147 0.81 14.04 -0.89
N LYS A 148 1.57 14.96 -1.50
CA LYS A 148 3.05 15.01 -1.37
C LYS A 148 3.50 15.25 0.07
N TRP A 149 2.67 15.90 0.88
CA TRP A 149 2.93 16.11 2.31
C TRP A 149 2.44 14.95 3.17
N VAL A 150 1.21 14.48 2.97
CA VAL A 150 0.60 13.42 3.80
C VAL A 150 1.26 12.06 3.56
N HIS A 151 1.45 11.63 2.31
CA HIS A 151 1.86 10.26 2.01
C HIS A 151 3.20 9.87 2.65
N PRO A 152 4.28 10.70 2.59
CA PRO A 152 5.54 10.34 3.25
C PRO A 152 5.41 10.18 4.77
N ILE A 153 4.58 11.00 5.42
CA ILE A 153 4.37 10.95 6.87
C ILE A 153 3.65 9.66 7.26
N ILE A 154 2.53 9.36 6.60
CA ILE A 154 1.77 8.12 6.88
C ILE A 154 2.63 6.90 6.57
N LYS A 155 3.39 6.92 5.48
CA LYS A 155 4.31 5.84 5.14
C LYS A 155 5.33 5.59 6.25
N ALA A 156 5.93 6.66 6.79
CA ALA A 156 6.90 6.54 7.87
C ALA A 156 6.27 5.93 9.13
N GLN A 157 5.05 6.34 9.48
CA GLN A 157 4.31 5.77 10.61
C GLN A 157 3.96 4.29 10.41
N VAL A 158 3.49 3.91 9.22
CA VAL A 158 3.25 2.49 8.88
C VAL A 158 4.53 1.68 9.02
N LEU A 159 5.63 2.13 8.41
CA LEU A 159 6.92 1.44 8.48
C LEU A 159 7.47 1.35 9.90
N GLN A 160 7.21 2.35 10.74
CA GLN A 160 7.57 2.32 12.15
C GLN A 160 6.75 1.26 12.90
N ARG A 161 5.42 1.27 12.77
CA ARG A 161 4.57 0.26 13.41
C ARG A 161 4.91 -1.16 12.98
N LEU A 162 5.22 -1.36 11.70
CA LEU A 162 5.67 -2.67 11.20
C LEU A 162 6.94 -3.18 11.91
N LYS A 163 7.85 -2.30 12.34
CA LYS A 163 9.06 -2.69 13.10
C LYS A 163 8.76 -3.04 14.56
N GLU A 164 7.71 -2.45 15.12
CA GLU A 164 7.31 -2.64 16.51
C GLU A 164 6.51 -3.94 16.70
N ILE A 165 5.75 -4.35 15.68
CA ILE A 165 4.97 -5.59 15.69
C ILE A 165 5.90 -6.82 15.72
N LYS A 166 5.68 -7.69 16.71
CA LYS A 166 6.42 -8.95 16.89
C LYS A 166 5.71 -10.18 16.34
N ALA A 167 4.44 -10.04 15.95
CA ALA A 167 3.69 -11.10 15.30
C ALA A 167 4.31 -11.42 13.92
N PRO A 168 4.19 -12.67 13.44
CA PRO A 168 4.72 -13.04 12.12
C PRO A 168 3.96 -12.40 10.96
N LEU A 169 2.72 -11.97 11.19
CA LEU A 169 1.81 -11.44 10.16
C LEU A 169 1.02 -10.24 10.69
N VAL A 170 0.74 -9.29 9.81
CA VAL A 170 -0.05 -8.08 10.08
C VAL A 170 -0.94 -7.75 8.89
N PHE A 171 -2.16 -7.26 9.16
CA PHE A 171 -3.04 -6.72 8.14
C PHE A 171 -2.92 -5.19 8.08
N VAL A 172 -2.81 -4.63 6.88
CA VAL A 172 -2.62 -3.19 6.67
C VAL A 172 -3.64 -2.69 5.64
N GLU A 173 -4.54 -1.81 6.06
CA GLU A 173 -5.46 -1.13 5.15
C GLU A 173 -4.78 0.10 4.53
N VAL A 174 -4.68 0.11 3.19
CA VAL A 174 -4.12 1.21 2.40
C VAL A 174 -5.04 1.49 1.20
N PRO A 175 -5.98 2.45 1.28
CA PRO A 175 -6.98 2.66 0.23
C PRO A 175 -6.41 3.00 -1.15
N LEU A 176 -5.25 3.67 -1.20
CA LEU A 176 -4.54 4.05 -2.42
C LEU A 176 -3.23 3.28 -2.59
N LEU A 177 -3.22 1.98 -2.24
CA LEU A 177 -2.02 1.14 -2.20
C LEU A 177 -1.15 1.27 -3.45
N PHE A 178 -1.78 1.18 -4.63
CA PHE A 178 -1.09 1.18 -5.92
C PHE A 178 -0.67 2.59 -6.36
N ASP A 179 -1.55 3.58 -6.20
CA ASP A 179 -1.26 4.98 -6.54
C ASP A 179 -0.12 5.54 -5.68
N ALA A 180 -0.10 5.18 -4.39
CA ALA A 180 0.97 5.53 -3.48
C ALA A 180 2.25 4.70 -3.70
N LYS A 181 2.20 3.67 -4.56
CA LYS A 181 3.29 2.71 -4.83
C LYS A 181 3.78 2.02 -3.57
N TRP A 182 2.86 1.57 -2.73
CA TRP A 182 3.13 0.84 -1.49
C TRP A 182 2.89 -0.66 -1.64
N ASP A 183 2.46 -1.12 -2.80
CA ASP A 183 2.24 -2.54 -3.14
C ASP A 183 3.48 -3.40 -2.87
N TYR A 184 4.69 -2.84 -2.99
CA TYR A 184 5.92 -3.56 -2.64
C TYR A 184 6.06 -3.92 -1.15
N LEU A 185 5.28 -3.32 -0.26
CA LEU A 185 5.24 -3.66 1.17
C LEU A 185 4.41 -4.92 1.42
N ALA A 186 3.48 -5.23 0.52
CA ALA A 186 2.56 -6.34 0.67
C ALA A 186 3.21 -7.65 0.23
N HIS A 187 2.94 -8.70 1.01
CA HIS A 187 3.26 -10.08 0.67
C HIS A 187 2.04 -10.83 0.13
N TYR A 188 0.84 -10.34 0.47
CA TYR A 188 -0.44 -10.76 -0.08
C TYR A 188 -1.36 -9.53 -0.14
N ILE A 189 -2.15 -9.38 -1.20
CA ILE A 189 -3.06 -8.25 -1.41
C ILE A 189 -4.50 -8.77 -1.54
N ILE A 190 -5.34 -8.37 -0.58
CA ILE A 190 -6.80 -8.55 -0.65
C ILE A 190 -7.39 -7.26 -1.24
N GLY A 191 -7.97 -7.38 -2.42
CA GLY A 191 -8.72 -6.35 -3.11
C GLY A 191 -10.20 -6.42 -2.79
N VAL A 192 -10.86 -5.28 -2.63
CA VAL A 192 -12.32 -5.22 -2.43
C VAL A 192 -12.95 -4.28 -3.45
N THR A 193 -13.96 -4.76 -4.16
CA THR A 193 -14.72 -3.98 -5.13
C THR A 193 -16.22 -4.13 -4.88
N THR A 194 -17.01 -3.30 -5.56
CA THR A 194 -18.47 -3.40 -5.60
C THR A 194 -18.97 -2.76 -6.89
N SER A 195 -20.18 -3.09 -7.33
CA SER A 195 -20.83 -2.47 -8.47
C SER A 195 -21.05 -0.96 -8.24
N TYR A 196 -21.11 -0.21 -9.34
CA TYR A 196 -21.33 1.24 -9.30
C TYR A 196 -22.65 1.61 -8.61
N ASP A 197 -23.72 0.85 -8.87
CA ASP A 197 -25.04 1.10 -8.30
C ASP A 197 -25.04 0.92 -6.78
N ILE A 198 -24.41 -0.15 -6.30
CA ILE A 198 -24.30 -0.43 -4.86
C ILE A 198 -23.37 0.57 -4.18
N GLN A 199 -22.24 0.92 -4.81
CA GLN A 199 -21.35 1.97 -4.31
C GLN A 199 -22.09 3.29 -4.15
N THR A 200 -22.86 3.67 -5.17
CA THR A 200 -23.63 4.92 -5.19
C THR A 200 -24.68 4.93 -4.09
N LYS A 201 -25.43 3.83 -3.94
CA LYS A 201 -26.41 3.66 -2.85
C LYS A 201 -25.75 3.81 -1.48
N ARG A 202 -24.65 3.09 -1.23
CA ARG A 202 -23.91 3.16 0.04
C ARG A 202 -23.36 4.55 0.33
N ILE A 203 -22.85 5.27 -0.68
CA ILE A 203 -22.38 6.65 -0.51
C ILE A 203 -23.54 7.56 -0.11
N LYS A 204 -24.68 7.47 -0.81
CA LYS A 204 -25.87 8.29 -0.52
C LYS A 204 -26.43 8.05 0.88
N GLU A 205 -26.39 6.80 1.36
CA GLU A 205 -26.91 6.44 2.69
C GLU A 205 -25.98 6.81 3.84
N ASN A 206 -24.65 6.82 3.61
CA ASN A 206 -23.67 6.88 4.70
C ASN A 206 -22.80 8.15 4.73
N PHE A 207 -22.93 9.07 3.76
CA PHE A 207 -22.11 10.29 3.70
C PHE A 207 -22.92 11.56 3.93
N ALA A 208 -22.36 12.46 4.73
CA ALA A 208 -22.90 13.80 4.94
C ALA A 208 -22.88 14.65 3.65
N TYR A 209 -21.99 14.34 2.70
CA TYR A 209 -21.83 15.06 1.43
C TYR A 209 -21.70 14.07 0.26
N PRO A 210 -22.79 13.37 -0.11
CA PRO A 210 -22.73 12.25 -1.04
C PRO A 210 -22.25 12.66 -2.44
N GLU A 211 -22.60 13.85 -2.93
CA GLU A 211 -22.15 14.35 -4.24
C GLU A 211 -20.62 14.50 -4.34
N LEU A 212 -19.99 15.05 -3.29
CA LEU A 212 -18.52 15.16 -3.25
C LEU A 212 -17.87 13.77 -3.13
N ALA A 213 -18.47 12.87 -2.34
CA ALA A 213 -17.99 11.51 -2.20
C ALA A 213 -18.08 10.72 -3.52
N LEU A 214 -19.15 10.88 -4.30
CA LEU A 214 -19.28 10.27 -5.64
C LEU A 214 -18.21 10.79 -6.60
N LYS A 215 -17.96 12.10 -6.62
CA LYS A 215 -16.87 12.68 -7.42
C LYS A 215 -15.52 12.11 -7.02
N LEU A 216 -15.25 11.96 -5.71
CA LEU A 216 -14.02 11.35 -5.23
C LEU A 216 -13.92 9.88 -5.62
N ALA A 217 -15.02 9.12 -5.51
CA ALA A 217 -15.08 7.72 -5.92
C ALA A 217 -14.70 7.56 -7.40
N ALA A 218 -15.17 8.45 -8.26
CA ALA A 218 -14.86 8.44 -9.69
C ALA A 218 -13.36 8.70 -9.98
N THR A 219 -12.63 9.33 -9.06
CA THR A 219 -11.16 9.49 -9.20
C THR A 219 -10.36 8.25 -8.75
N ASN A 220 -11.01 7.25 -8.15
CA ASN A 220 -10.35 6.05 -7.66
C ASN A 220 -10.00 5.10 -8.83
N GLN A 221 -8.73 4.70 -8.93
CA GLN A 221 -8.24 3.87 -10.03
C GLN A 221 -8.19 2.37 -9.69
N PHE A 222 -8.78 1.94 -8.57
CA PHE A 222 -8.69 0.55 -8.12
C PHE A 222 -9.19 -0.46 -9.18
N ALA A 223 -10.20 -0.10 -9.97
CA ALA A 223 -10.68 -0.93 -11.09
C ALA A 223 -9.54 -1.36 -12.05
N VAL A 224 -8.57 -0.47 -12.32
CA VAL A 224 -7.41 -0.76 -13.18
C VAL A 224 -6.45 -1.75 -12.53
N TYR A 225 -6.45 -1.86 -11.21
CA TYR A 225 -5.52 -2.68 -10.45
C TYR A 225 -6.12 -3.98 -9.92
N GLN A 226 -7.37 -4.31 -10.25
CA GLN A 226 -8.02 -5.55 -9.80
C GLN A 226 -7.21 -6.79 -10.20
N ASN A 227 -6.59 -6.81 -11.38
CA ASN A 227 -5.75 -7.94 -11.83
C ASN A 227 -4.38 -8.03 -11.14
N ARG A 228 -4.08 -7.12 -10.21
CA ARG A 228 -2.80 -7.07 -9.47
C ARG A 228 -2.94 -7.47 -8.01
N VAL A 229 -4.14 -7.86 -7.58
CA VAL A 229 -4.37 -8.39 -6.23
C VAL A 229 -4.24 -9.91 -6.23
N ASP A 230 -3.91 -10.50 -5.09
CA ASP A 230 -3.86 -11.96 -4.96
C ASP A 230 -5.26 -12.55 -4.80
N GLU A 231 -6.19 -11.80 -4.19
CA GLU A 231 -7.58 -12.18 -4.01
C GLU A 231 -8.52 -10.99 -4.11
N LEU A 232 -9.58 -11.09 -4.91
CA LEU A 232 -10.57 -10.03 -5.12
C LEU A 232 -11.91 -10.43 -4.53
N ILE A 233 -12.43 -9.63 -3.60
CA ILE A 233 -13.77 -9.76 -3.04
C ILE A 233 -14.71 -8.79 -3.76
N VAL A 234 -15.81 -9.31 -4.28
CA VAL A 234 -16.90 -8.52 -4.87
C VAL A 234 -18.01 -8.37 -3.83
N ASN A 235 -18.11 -7.19 -3.23
CA ASN A 235 -19.04 -6.88 -2.15
C ASN A 235 -20.36 -6.27 -2.65
N ASP A 236 -21.10 -7.07 -3.42
CA ASP A 236 -22.43 -6.69 -3.93
C ASP A 236 -23.59 -7.28 -3.11
N GLY A 237 -23.25 -8.08 -2.12
CA GLY A 237 -24.19 -8.78 -1.26
C GLY A 237 -24.49 -8.07 0.06
N THR A 238 -25.03 -8.85 0.98
CA THR A 238 -25.32 -8.47 2.36
C THR A 238 -24.04 -8.39 3.21
N GLN A 239 -24.15 -7.76 4.39
CA GLN A 239 -23.05 -7.70 5.35
C GLN A 239 -22.58 -9.09 5.79
N LYS A 240 -23.49 -10.06 5.92
CA LYS A 240 -23.18 -11.43 6.31
C LYS A 240 -22.40 -12.18 5.22
N GLU A 241 -22.76 -11.95 3.96
CA GLU A 241 -22.02 -12.49 2.80
C GLU A 241 -20.62 -11.89 2.75
N LEU A 242 -20.47 -10.58 2.96
CA LEU A 242 -19.16 -9.94 3.05
C LEU A 242 -18.31 -10.52 4.18
N GLN A 243 -18.89 -10.74 5.37
CA GLN A 243 -18.18 -11.35 6.49
C GLN A 243 -17.65 -12.74 6.11
N THR A 244 -18.52 -13.57 5.53
CA THR A 244 -18.16 -14.93 5.09
C THR A 244 -17.03 -14.91 4.05
N MET A 245 -17.10 -14.02 3.06
CA MET A 245 -16.04 -13.87 2.05
C MET A 245 -14.74 -13.34 2.65
N ALA A 246 -14.83 -12.37 3.56
CA ALA A 246 -13.67 -11.79 4.24
C ALA A 246 -12.94 -12.81 5.12
N GLU A 247 -13.66 -13.61 5.89
CA GLU A 247 -13.09 -14.68 6.72
C GLU A 247 -12.36 -15.72 5.86
N LYS A 248 -12.96 -16.12 4.74
CA LYS A 248 -12.31 -17.02 3.77
C LYS A 248 -11.02 -16.42 3.22
N ALA A 249 -11.04 -15.15 2.80
CA ALA A 249 -9.87 -14.47 2.25
C ALA A 249 -8.76 -14.27 3.30
N ILE A 250 -9.11 -13.93 4.54
CA ILE A 250 -8.17 -13.83 5.67
C ILE A 250 -7.48 -15.18 5.89
N ASN A 251 -8.26 -16.27 5.97
CA ASN A 251 -7.71 -17.61 6.19
C ASN A 251 -6.83 -18.06 5.01
N HIS A 252 -7.25 -17.78 3.78
CA HIS A 252 -6.47 -18.13 2.59
C HIS A 252 -5.15 -17.36 2.52
N ALA A 253 -5.17 -16.05 2.79
CA ALA A 253 -3.97 -15.21 2.86
C ALA A 253 -2.98 -15.73 3.92
N VAL A 254 -3.47 -16.01 5.13
CA VAL A 254 -2.65 -16.53 6.24
C VAL A 254 -2.04 -17.87 5.87
N ASN A 255 -2.85 -18.83 5.40
CA ASN A 255 -2.36 -20.16 5.02
C ASN A 255 -1.33 -20.11 3.89
N THR A 256 -1.54 -19.24 2.90
CA THR A 256 -0.61 -19.04 1.78
C THR A 256 0.74 -18.51 2.28
N LEU A 257 0.71 -17.52 3.17
CA LEU A 257 1.91 -16.88 3.69
C LEU A 257 2.69 -17.77 4.66
N ILE A 258 2.00 -18.51 5.54
CA ILE A 258 2.63 -19.46 6.48
C ILE A 258 3.32 -20.59 5.71
N LYS A 259 2.63 -21.25 4.76
CA LYS A 259 3.22 -22.32 3.93
C LYS A 259 4.44 -21.84 3.14
N THR A 260 4.40 -20.61 2.63
CA THR A 260 5.52 -20.01 1.90
C THR A 260 6.71 -19.74 2.83
N ALA A 261 6.47 -19.34 4.08
CA ALA A 261 7.52 -19.13 5.07
C ALA A 261 8.20 -20.45 5.49
N GLU A 262 7.43 -21.53 5.65
CA GLU A 262 7.93 -22.86 6.00
C GLU A 262 8.77 -23.48 4.87
N SER A 263 8.29 -23.40 3.62
CA SER A 263 9.01 -23.92 2.45
C SER A 263 10.27 -23.13 2.08
N ALA A 264 10.41 -21.89 2.55
CA ALA A 264 11.61 -21.07 2.35
C ALA A 264 12.72 -21.32 3.38
N ASN A 265 12.53 -22.25 4.32
CA ASN A 265 13.55 -22.68 5.29
C ASN A 265 14.43 -23.86 4.78
N PHE A 266 14.38 -24.16 3.48
CA PHE A 266 15.28 -25.11 2.81
C PHE A 266 16.28 -24.40 1.90
#